data_AF-A0A445JBV2-F1
#
_entry.id   AF-A0A445JBV2-F1
#
_cell.length_a   1.000
_cell.length_b   1.000
_cell.length_c   1.000
_cell.angle_alpha   90.00
_cell.angle_beta   90.00
_cell.angle_gamma   90.00
#
_symmetry.space_group_name_H-M   'P 1'
#
loop_
_entity.id
_entity.type
_entity.pdbx_description
1 polymer ?
#
loop_
_entity_poly.entity_id
_entity_poly.type
_entity_poly.pdbx_seq_one_letter_code
_entity_poly.pdbx_strand_id
1 'polypeptide(L)'
;MMGTACFPTNNVVLKPQNLSGNFSTLCDNVRCLRFLTPKPPHLRSSHSNLGNRAQLTSFSMSKATQLKVSQDALSSTEQSLSSSPRVIGEHDLLIVGPGVLGRLVAQKWRQEIPGSQVYGQTVSTDHHNELIQMGINPSKKWTEATHTFPNVIYCAPPSRTPDYAGNVRLAALSWNGEGSFLFTSSSAPYDCNDNGPCDEDSPVVPIGRSPGVDVLLKAENVVLEFGGCVLRLAGLYISLVGCKLLGSQNIVFYL
;
A
#
# COMPACT_ATOMS: atom_id res chain seq x y z
N MET A 1 -49.85 2.57 -34.47
CA MET A 1 -50.01 3.34 -33.22
C MET A 1 -48.79 3.12 -32.35
N MET A 2 -47.82 4.04 -32.45
CA MET A 2 -46.65 4.13 -31.56
C MET A 2 -47.00 5.09 -30.43
N GLY A 3 -46.70 4.71 -29.19
CA GLY A 3 -46.87 5.54 -28.00
C GLY A 3 -45.61 5.47 -27.14
N THR A 4 -44.83 6.54 -27.20
CA THR A 4 -43.67 6.84 -26.36
C THR A 4 -44.17 7.23 -24.96
N ALA A 5 -43.61 6.66 -23.89
CA ALA A 5 -43.85 7.11 -22.52
C ALA A 5 -42.54 7.58 -21.89
N CYS A 6 -42.52 8.87 -21.57
CA CYS A 6 -41.45 9.60 -20.90
C CYS A 6 -41.44 9.29 -19.39
N PHE A 7 -40.25 9.15 -18.80
CA PHE A 7 -40.07 9.17 -17.34
C PHE A 7 -39.81 10.61 -16.87
N PRO A 8 -40.45 11.08 -15.78
CA PRO A 8 -40.17 12.41 -15.25
C PRO A 8 -38.90 12.42 -14.37
N THR A 9 -37.97 13.31 -14.71
CA THR A 9 -36.81 13.66 -13.89
C THR A 9 -37.24 14.67 -12.83
N ASN A 10 -37.32 14.26 -11.56
CA ASN A 10 -37.45 15.21 -10.45
C ASN A 10 -36.05 15.69 -10.05
N ASN A 11 -35.66 16.85 -10.60
CA ASN A 11 -34.55 17.64 -10.07
C ASN A 11 -35.03 18.36 -8.80
N VAL A 12 -34.50 17.98 -7.64
CA VAL A 12 -34.66 18.79 -6.43
C VAL A 12 -33.65 19.94 -6.51
N VAL A 13 -34.17 21.12 -6.84
CA VAL A 13 -33.48 22.41 -6.79
C VAL A 13 -33.41 22.86 -5.32
N LEU A 14 -32.21 22.91 -4.74
CA LEU A 14 -31.97 23.64 -3.50
C LEU A 14 -31.54 25.07 -3.84
N LYS A 15 -32.41 26.02 -3.50
CA LYS A 15 -32.23 27.47 -3.67
C LYS A 15 -31.30 28.00 -2.56
N PRO A 16 -30.29 28.83 -2.86
CA PRO A 16 -29.40 29.37 -1.84
C PRO A 16 -30.10 30.49 -1.05
N GLN A 17 -30.06 30.40 0.28
CA GLN A 17 -30.34 31.54 1.14
C GLN A 17 -29.08 32.41 1.25
N ASN A 18 -29.24 33.67 0.87
CA ASN A 18 -28.23 34.72 0.94
C ASN A 18 -27.71 34.91 2.37
N LEU A 19 -26.40 34.76 2.55
CA LEU A 19 -25.62 35.52 3.52
C LEU A 19 -24.37 36.02 2.80
N SER A 20 -24.29 37.34 2.64
CA SER A 20 -23.19 38.04 1.97
C SER A 20 -21.91 37.95 2.80
N GLY A 21 -20.79 37.62 2.14
CA GLY A 21 -19.47 37.72 2.75
C GLY A 21 -18.37 37.12 1.87
N ASN A 22 -17.73 37.97 1.08
CA ASN A 22 -16.37 37.90 0.52
C ASN A 22 -15.79 36.53 0.08
N PHE A 23 -15.53 36.45 -1.24
CA PHE A 23 -14.75 35.40 -1.90
C PHE A 23 -13.32 35.31 -1.34
N SER A 24 -13.06 34.28 -0.54
CA SER A 24 -11.73 33.69 -0.39
C SER A 24 -11.83 32.37 0.39
N THR A 25 -12.10 31.24 -0.27
CA THR A 25 -11.81 29.90 0.28
C THR A 25 -12.08 28.80 -0.75
N LEU A 26 -11.02 28.13 -1.20
CA LEU A 26 -11.06 26.70 -1.54
C LEU A 26 -9.64 26.13 -1.47
N CYS A 27 -9.08 26.25 -0.26
CA CYS A 27 -7.95 25.45 0.21
C CYS A 27 -8.51 24.42 1.19
N ASP A 28 -9.24 23.41 0.73
CA ASP A 28 -9.80 22.38 1.65
C ASP A 28 -9.61 20.92 1.19
N ASN A 29 -8.80 20.65 0.16
CA ASN A 29 -8.40 19.27 -0.17
C ASN A 29 -7.09 18.80 0.50
N VAL A 30 -6.54 19.56 1.45
CA VAL A 30 -5.20 19.31 2.05
C VAL A 30 -5.26 18.60 3.42
N ARG A 31 -6.44 18.12 3.86
CA ARG A 31 -6.57 17.45 5.17
C ARG A 31 -6.47 15.93 5.15
N CYS A 32 -6.54 15.27 3.99
CA CYS A 32 -6.63 13.79 3.94
C CYS A 32 -5.27 13.07 4.15
N LEU A 33 -4.13 13.74 3.97
CA LEU A 33 -2.80 13.13 4.16
C LEU A 33 -2.19 13.37 5.56
N ARG A 34 -2.90 14.02 6.49
CA ARG A 34 -2.39 14.25 7.86
C ARG A 34 -2.59 13.08 8.83
N PHE A 35 -3.21 11.98 8.39
CA PHE A 35 -3.47 10.83 9.25
C PHE A 35 -2.26 9.90 9.45
N LEU A 36 -1.11 10.17 8.83
CA LEU A 36 0.10 9.32 8.95
C LEU A 36 1.01 9.68 10.14
N THR A 37 0.47 10.16 11.27
CA THR A 37 1.26 10.33 12.49
C THR A 37 0.67 9.53 13.65
N PRO A 38 1.34 8.48 14.15
CA PRO A 38 0.94 7.84 15.39
C PRO A 38 1.15 8.81 16.55
N LYS A 39 0.10 8.99 17.37
CA LYS A 39 0.22 9.62 18.69
C LYS A 39 0.87 8.61 19.64
N PRO A 40 1.93 8.97 20.40
CA PRO A 40 2.61 8.01 21.26
C PRO A 40 1.71 7.59 22.44
N PRO A 41 1.63 6.28 22.78
CA PRO A 41 0.98 5.85 24.00
C PRO A 41 1.86 6.19 25.22
N HIS A 42 1.21 6.76 26.23
CA HIS A 42 1.80 7.15 27.51
C HIS A 42 2.21 5.90 28.31
N LEU A 43 3.50 5.59 28.36
CA LEU A 43 4.07 4.50 29.16
C LEU A 43 3.91 4.81 30.67
N ARG A 44 3.11 3.99 31.37
CA ARG A 44 3.12 3.91 32.84
C ARG A 44 3.96 2.69 33.23
N SER A 45 5.16 2.95 33.73
CA SER A 45 6.06 1.96 34.31
C SER A 45 5.45 1.35 35.58
N SER A 46 5.47 0.03 35.68
CA SER A 46 5.40 -0.69 36.94
C SER A 46 6.28 -1.92 36.86
N HIS A 47 7.39 -1.87 37.60
CA HIS A 47 8.36 -2.94 37.76
C HIS A 47 7.74 -4.13 38.50
N SER A 48 8.05 -5.35 38.03
CA SER A 48 8.34 -6.46 38.94
C SER A 48 9.36 -7.39 38.31
N ASN A 49 10.42 -7.65 39.09
CA ASN A 49 11.51 -8.57 38.78
C ASN A 49 11.03 -10.01 38.96
N LEU A 50 11.35 -10.89 38.01
CA LEU A 50 11.67 -12.28 38.32
C LEU A 50 12.60 -12.83 37.26
N GLY A 51 13.82 -13.13 37.67
CA GLY A 51 14.86 -13.67 36.80
C GLY A 51 14.58 -15.11 36.40
N ASN A 52 15.13 -15.51 35.26
CA ASN A 52 15.80 -16.79 35.15
C ASN A 52 16.89 -16.75 34.07
N ARG A 53 18.03 -17.26 34.49
CA ARG A 53 19.33 -17.32 33.82
C ARG A 53 19.37 -18.54 32.92
N ALA A 54 19.66 -18.37 31.64
CA ALA A 54 20.13 -19.45 30.78
C ALA A 54 21.28 -18.93 29.91
N GLN A 55 22.48 -19.45 30.21
CA GLN A 55 23.69 -19.27 29.41
C GLN A 55 23.55 -20.03 28.10
N LEU A 56 23.87 -19.39 26.99
CA LEU A 56 24.23 -20.07 25.75
C LEU A 56 25.63 -19.64 25.34
N THR A 57 26.45 -20.66 25.18
CA THR A 57 27.90 -20.64 25.05
C THR A 57 28.34 -20.15 23.67
N SER A 58 29.32 -19.25 23.70
CA SER A 58 30.14 -18.81 22.57
C SER A 58 30.83 -20.00 21.89
N PHE A 59 30.63 -20.15 20.59
CA PHE A 59 31.51 -20.95 19.74
C PHE A 59 32.28 -20.02 18.81
N SER A 60 33.57 -19.86 19.13
CA SER A 60 34.60 -19.24 18.33
C SER A 60 35.19 -20.31 17.40
N MET A 61 35.28 -20.02 16.10
CA MET A 61 36.07 -20.81 15.15
C MET A 61 36.91 -19.87 14.27
N SER A 62 38.15 -20.30 14.08
CA SER A 62 39.34 -19.53 13.75
C SER A 62 39.54 -19.29 12.25
N LYS A 63 40.39 -18.31 11.95
CA LYS A 63 40.80 -17.82 10.62
C LYS A 63 42.04 -18.57 10.11
N ALA A 64 42.07 -18.95 8.81
CA ALA A 64 43.23 -19.20 7.92
C ALA A 64 42.72 -20.08 6.73
N THR A 65 43.18 -20.03 5.48
CA THR A 65 44.33 -19.43 4.80
C THR A 65 44.02 -19.28 3.31
N GLN A 66 44.70 -18.33 2.70
CA GLN A 66 44.69 -17.90 1.30
C GLN A 66 45.23 -18.98 0.33
N LEU A 67 44.56 -19.18 -0.82
CA LEU A 67 45.15 -19.81 -2.01
C LEU A 67 44.65 -19.09 -3.28
N LYS A 68 45.60 -18.48 -3.99
CA LYS A 68 45.45 -17.85 -5.31
C LYS A 68 45.44 -18.93 -6.38
N VAL A 69 44.47 -18.88 -7.31
CA VAL A 69 44.59 -19.44 -8.65
C VAL A 69 43.99 -18.44 -9.63
N SER A 70 44.77 -18.03 -10.62
CA SER A 70 44.37 -17.26 -11.81
C SER A 70 44.37 -18.19 -13.01
N GLN A 71 43.31 -18.15 -13.83
CA GLN A 71 43.39 -18.05 -15.30
C GLN A 71 42.00 -17.94 -15.96
N ASP A 72 41.81 -16.80 -16.63
CA ASP A 72 41.11 -16.51 -17.90
C ASP A 72 39.97 -17.40 -18.40
N ALA A 73 38.78 -16.78 -18.56
CA ALA A 73 37.89 -16.98 -19.72
C ALA A 73 36.85 -15.85 -19.82
N LEU A 74 36.66 -15.30 -21.04
CA LEU A 74 35.67 -14.29 -21.40
C LEU A 74 34.24 -14.68 -20.99
N SER A 75 33.48 -13.75 -20.41
CA SER A 75 32.04 -13.62 -20.66
C SER A 75 31.52 -12.24 -20.24
N SER A 76 30.46 -11.84 -20.91
CA SER A 76 29.80 -10.55 -21.01
C SER A 76 29.52 -9.78 -19.72
N THR A 77 29.66 -8.46 -19.85
CA THR A 77 29.24 -7.37 -18.96
C THR A 77 27.83 -7.57 -18.39
N GLU A 78 27.74 -8.17 -17.22
CA GLU A 78 26.62 -7.94 -16.29
C GLU A 78 27.04 -6.79 -15.37
N GLN A 79 26.42 -5.62 -15.57
CA GLN A 79 26.57 -4.46 -14.70
C GLN A 79 26.06 -4.82 -13.30
N SER A 80 27.01 -5.25 -12.46
CA SER A 80 26.89 -5.31 -11.01
C SER A 80 26.51 -3.92 -10.48
N LEU A 81 25.21 -3.67 -10.29
CA LEU A 81 24.70 -2.52 -9.57
C LEU A 81 25.02 -2.71 -8.08
N SER A 82 26.20 -2.22 -7.68
CA SER A 82 26.56 -1.76 -6.33
C SER A 82 25.98 -2.58 -5.17
N SER A 83 26.70 -3.61 -4.73
CA SER A 83 26.44 -4.38 -3.52
C SER A 83 26.88 -3.64 -2.25
N SER A 84 26.34 -2.45 -2.01
CA SER A 84 26.22 -1.90 -0.65
C SER A 84 24.77 -2.08 -0.20
N PRO A 85 24.49 -2.44 1.06
CA PRO A 85 23.12 -2.42 1.57
C PRO A 85 22.55 -1.02 1.31
N ARG A 86 21.50 -0.95 0.48
CA ARG A 86 20.84 0.33 0.19
C ARG A 86 20.23 0.79 1.49
N VAL A 87 20.70 1.93 2.00
CA VAL A 87 20.10 2.56 3.16
C VAL A 87 18.73 3.05 2.73
N ILE A 88 17.68 2.46 3.30
CA ILE A 88 16.30 2.90 3.07
C ILE A 88 16.12 4.24 3.79
N GLY A 89 15.66 5.25 3.05
CA GLY A 89 15.40 6.59 3.55
C GLY A 89 14.15 6.66 4.41
N GLU A 90 14.06 7.71 5.24
CA GLU A 90 12.96 7.94 6.20
C GLU A 90 11.57 8.09 5.55
N HIS A 91 11.52 8.49 4.28
CA HIS A 91 10.27 8.67 3.54
C HIS A 91 10.15 7.73 2.34
N ASP A 92 10.98 6.70 2.28
CA ASP A 92 10.93 5.73 1.20
C ASP A 92 9.66 4.88 1.32
N LEU A 93 9.12 4.53 0.16
CA LEU A 93 7.85 3.84 0.03
C LEU A 93 8.03 2.51 -0.69
N LEU A 94 7.58 1.43 -0.04
CA LEU A 94 7.38 0.14 -0.68
C LEU A 94 5.92 -0.01 -1.14
N ILE A 95 5.72 -0.34 -2.41
CA ILE A 95 4.43 -0.67 -2.99
C ILE A 95 4.43 -2.14 -3.40
N VAL A 96 3.60 -2.96 -2.74
CA VAL A 96 3.41 -4.36 -3.08
C VAL A 96 2.29 -4.50 -4.11
N GLY A 97 2.67 -4.94 -5.31
CA GLY A 97 1.78 -5.00 -6.48
C GLY A 97 1.55 -3.63 -7.12
N PRO A 98 2.58 -2.98 -7.71
CA PRO A 98 2.46 -1.67 -8.38
C PRO A 98 1.72 -1.78 -9.72
N GLY A 99 0.44 -2.14 -9.66
CA GLY A 99 -0.51 -2.08 -10.78
C GLY A 99 -0.96 -0.63 -11.04
N VAL A 100 -2.19 -0.45 -11.54
CA VAL A 100 -2.73 0.87 -11.87
C VAL A 100 -2.71 1.82 -10.66
N LEU A 101 -3.30 1.41 -9.53
CA LEU A 101 -3.33 2.22 -8.31
C LEU A 101 -1.93 2.50 -7.77
N GLY A 102 -1.10 1.47 -7.62
CA GLY A 102 0.26 1.62 -7.10
C GLY A 102 1.15 2.54 -7.94
N ARG A 103 1.01 2.52 -9.27
CA ARG A 103 1.73 3.44 -10.17
C ARG A 103 1.31 4.91 -9.96
N LEU A 104 0.02 5.16 -9.72
CA LEU A 104 -0.48 6.51 -9.46
C LEU A 104 -0.04 7.02 -8.08
N VAL A 105 -0.09 6.15 -7.07
CA VAL A 105 0.46 6.45 -5.74
C VAL A 105 1.94 6.80 -5.85
N ALA A 106 2.74 6.00 -6.57
CA ALA A 106 4.17 6.28 -6.78
C ALA A 106 4.41 7.66 -7.42
N GLN A 107 3.63 8.00 -8.45
CA GLN A 107 3.75 9.30 -9.11
C GLN A 107 3.45 10.45 -8.15
N LYS A 108 2.37 10.34 -7.37
CA LYS A 108 1.99 11.35 -6.37
C LYS A 108 2.99 11.45 -5.23
N TRP A 109 3.45 10.32 -4.70
CA TRP A 109 4.45 10.28 -3.62
C TRP A 109 5.73 11.02 -4.00
N ARG A 110 6.24 10.79 -5.22
CA ARG A 110 7.45 11.47 -5.71
C ARG A 110 7.26 12.97 -5.94
N GLN A 111 6.03 13.42 -6.22
CA GLN A 111 5.70 14.84 -6.36
C GLN A 111 5.63 15.54 -5.00
N GLU A 112 5.01 14.88 -4.01
CA GLU A 112 4.76 15.45 -2.69
C GLU A 112 5.96 15.34 -1.75
N ILE A 113 6.79 14.32 -1.95
CA ILE A 113 7.96 14.05 -1.11
C ILE A 113 9.21 13.95 -2.00
N PRO A 114 9.79 15.11 -2.42
CA PRO A 114 11.00 15.14 -3.23
C PRO A 114 12.16 14.42 -2.54
N GLY A 115 12.94 13.66 -3.32
CA GLY A 115 14.09 12.90 -2.83
C GLY A 115 13.77 11.50 -2.30
N SER A 116 12.50 11.22 -1.97
CA SER A 116 12.06 9.86 -1.60
C SER A 116 12.23 8.87 -2.75
N GLN A 117 12.55 7.63 -2.41
CA GLN A 117 12.59 6.52 -3.34
C GLN A 117 11.31 5.69 -3.24
N VAL A 118 10.85 5.20 -4.39
CA VAL A 118 9.70 4.29 -4.46
C VAL A 118 10.16 2.92 -4.95
N TYR A 119 9.78 1.89 -4.23
CA TYR A 119 10.13 0.49 -4.48
C TYR A 119 8.88 -0.30 -4.83
N GLY A 120 8.98 -1.16 -5.84
CA GLY A 120 7.85 -1.93 -6.35
C GLY A 120 8.06 -3.42 -6.18
N GLN A 121 7.37 -4.08 -5.25
CA GLN A 121 7.37 -5.54 -5.17
C GLN A 121 6.43 -6.11 -6.23
N THR A 122 6.94 -7.00 -7.06
CA THR A 122 6.24 -7.60 -8.19
C THR A 122 6.35 -9.13 -8.16
N VAL A 123 5.37 -9.82 -8.75
CA VAL A 123 5.42 -11.29 -8.88
C VAL A 123 6.22 -11.71 -10.13
N SER A 124 6.16 -10.93 -11.21
CA SER A 124 6.87 -11.14 -12.48
C SER A 124 7.74 -9.94 -12.85
N THR A 125 8.62 -10.13 -13.84
CA THR A 125 9.50 -9.07 -14.37
C THR A 125 8.90 -8.31 -15.56
N ASP A 126 7.70 -8.71 -16.01
CA ASP A 126 7.14 -8.31 -17.32
C ASP A 126 6.99 -6.79 -17.48
N HIS A 127 6.70 -6.08 -16.38
CA HIS A 127 6.49 -4.64 -16.38
C HIS A 127 7.65 -3.85 -15.75
N HIS A 128 8.81 -4.46 -15.47
CA HIS A 128 9.91 -3.79 -14.79
C HIS A 128 10.42 -2.56 -15.56
N ASN A 129 10.54 -2.65 -16.88
CA ASN A 129 10.98 -1.53 -17.71
C ASN A 129 10.04 -0.33 -17.60
N GLU A 130 8.72 -0.55 -17.61
CA GLU A 130 7.73 0.51 -17.41
C GLU A 130 7.84 1.13 -16.01
N LEU A 131 8.00 0.30 -14.98
CA LEU A 131 8.14 0.76 -13.59
C LEU A 131 9.40 1.62 -13.40
N ILE A 132 10.52 1.20 -14.00
CA ILE A 132 11.78 1.96 -13.96
C ILE A 132 11.62 3.31 -14.66
N GLN A 133 10.96 3.36 -15.82
CA GLN A 133 10.66 4.63 -16.52
C GLN A 133 9.80 5.57 -15.67
N MET A 134 8.92 5.02 -14.81
CA MET A 134 8.14 5.79 -13.84
C MET A 134 8.92 6.17 -12.57
N GLY A 135 10.20 5.80 -12.47
CA GLY A 135 11.04 6.03 -11.29
C GLY A 135 10.65 5.18 -10.09
N ILE A 136 10.12 3.99 -10.33
CA ILE A 136 9.91 2.94 -9.33
C ILE A 136 11.06 1.95 -9.47
N ASN A 137 11.61 1.48 -8.34
CA ASN A 137 12.65 0.45 -8.30
C ASN A 137 12.00 -0.94 -8.15
N PRO A 138 11.73 -1.69 -9.23
CA PRO A 138 11.02 -2.96 -9.14
C PRO A 138 11.94 -4.09 -8.66
N SER A 139 11.36 -5.04 -7.91
CA SER A 139 12.01 -6.31 -7.56
C SER A 139 10.96 -7.37 -7.27
N LYS A 140 11.40 -8.63 -7.24
CA LYS A 140 10.63 -9.77 -6.70
C LYS A 140 10.93 -10.03 -5.22
N LYS A 141 11.88 -9.29 -4.64
CA LYS A 141 12.52 -9.62 -3.38
C LYS A 141 12.44 -8.53 -2.30
N TRP A 142 11.64 -7.49 -2.51
CA TRP A 142 11.54 -6.41 -1.52
C TRP A 142 10.83 -6.84 -0.24
N THR A 143 9.95 -7.84 -0.33
CA THR A 143 9.28 -8.41 0.84
C THR A 143 9.98 -9.64 1.42
N GLU A 144 11.20 -9.93 0.96
CA GLU A 144 12.09 -10.85 1.68
C GLU A 144 12.63 -10.10 2.91
N ALA A 145 12.82 -10.79 4.04
CA ALA A 145 13.17 -10.23 5.36
C ALA A 145 14.57 -9.56 5.46
N THR A 146 15.07 -9.04 4.35
CA THR A 146 16.38 -8.37 4.19
C THR A 146 16.25 -6.85 4.21
N HIS A 147 15.06 -6.31 3.97
CA HIS A 147 14.80 -4.87 3.91
C HIS A 147 13.55 -4.54 4.73
N THR A 148 13.56 -3.38 5.37
CA THR A 148 12.37 -2.81 6.00
C THR A 148 12.19 -1.37 5.56
N PHE A 149 10.95 -0.92 5.48
CA PHE A 149 10.56 0.38 4.96
C PHE A 149 9.68 1.13 5.98
N PRO A 150 9.77 2.46 6.05
CA PRO A 150 8.88 3.27 6.88
C PRO A 150 7.47 3.36 6.29
N ASN A 151 7.32 3.33 4.97
CA ASN A 151 6.00 3.36 4.34
C ASN A 151 5.82 2.11 3.48
N VAL A 152 4.75 1.37 3.73
CA VAL A 152 4.40 0.16 2.98
C VAL A 152 2.95 0.25 2.56
N ILE A 153 2.68 0.08 1.27
CA ILE A 153 1.33 -0.02 0.72
C ILE A 153 1.18 -1.37 0.04
N TYR A 154 0.18 -2.14 0.44
CA TYR A 154 -0.17 -3.39 -0.21
C TYR A 154 -1.40 -3.21 -1.10
N CYS A 155 -1.18 -3.32 -2.42
CA CYS A 155 -2.22 -3.18 -3.44
C CYS A 155 -2.22 -4.30 -4.49
N ALA A 156 -1.59 -5.44 -4.19
CA ALA A 156 -1.65 -6.62 -5.03
C ALA A 156 -3.04 -7.29 -4.91
N PRO A 157 -3.68 -7.72 -6.01
CA PRO A 157 -4.97 -8.38 -5.93
C PRO A 157 -4.86 -9.81 -5.39
N PRO A 158 -5.92 -10.36 -4.76
CA PRO A 158 -5.92 -11.73 -4.21
C PRO A 158 -5.87 -12.83 -5.27
N SER A 159 -6.08 -12.52 -6.54
CA SER A 159 -6.26 -13.50 -7.63
C SER A 159 -5.02 -14.34 -7.97
N ARG A 160 -3.84 -14.02 -7.44
CA ARG A 160 -2.57 -14.64 -7.85
C ARG A 160 -1.96 -15.59 -6.82
N THR A 161 -2.63 -15.85 -5.71
CA THR A 161 -2.09 -16.69 -4.63
C THR A 161 -3.20 -17.42 -3.87
N PRO A 162 -2.98 -18.68 -3.47
CA PRO A 162 -3.87 -19.35 -2.52
C PRO A 162 -3.70 -18.83 -1.09
N ASP A 163 -2.50 -18.35 -0.72
CA ASP A 163 -2.20 -17.77 0.58
C ASP A 163 -2.01 -16.26 0.47
N TYR A 164 -3.13 -15.55 0.37
CA TYR A 164 -3.12 -14.09 0.27
C TYR A 164 -2.78 -13.42 1.60
N ALA A 165 -3.30 -13.93 2.72
CA ALA A 165 -3.01 -13.42 4.04
C ALA A 165 -1.52 -13.58 4.41
N GLY A 166 -0.89 -14.70 4.03
CA GLY A 166 0.56 -14.88 4.18
C GLY A 166 1.37 -13.86 3.39
N ASN A 167 0.97 -13.54 2.16
CA ASN A 167 1.64 -12.49 1.38
C ASN A 167 1.50 -11.10 2.00
N VAL A 168 0.33 -10.79 2.58
CA VAL A 168 0.12 -9.55 3.34
C VAL A 168 0.98 -9.53 4.60
N ARG A 169 1.13 -10.67 5.29
CA ARG A 169 2.04 -10.81 6.44
C ARG A 169 3.50 -10.57 6.07
N LEU A 170 3.96 -11.06 4.91
CA LEU A 170 5.31 -10.79 4.42
C LEU A 170 5.54 -9.30 4.14
N ALA A 171 4.54 -8.61 3.57
CA ALA A 171 4.60 -7.17 3.40
C ALA A 171 4.62 -6.42 4.74
N ALA A 172 3.81 -6.87 5.71
CA ALA A 172 3.79 -6.31 7.07
C ALA A 172 5.16 -6.48 7.77
N LEU A 173 5.84 -7.61 7.59
CA LEU A 173 7.19 -7.83 8.11
C LEU A 173 8.26 -6.96 7.43
N SER A 174 7.94 -6.39 6.26
CA SER A 174 8.80 -5.43 5.57
C SER A 174 8.56 -4.00 6.04
N TRP A 175 7.62 -3.78 6.96
CA TRP A 175 7.40 -2.50 7.61
C TRP A 175 8.23 -2.41 8.90
N ASN A 176 8.93 -1.30 9.10
CA ASN A 176 9.79 -1.13 10.28
C ASN A 176 9.03 -0.61 11.52
N GLY A 177 7.74 -0.31 11.41
CA GLY A 177 6.90 0.24 12.47
C GLY A 177 6.87 1.78 12.56
N GLU A 178 7.77 2.46 11.84
CA GLU A 178 7.71 3.92 11.65
C GLU A 178 6.78 4.26 10.48
N GLY A 179 6.33 5.51 10.33
CA GLY A 179 5.51 5.88 9.17
C GLY A 179 4.17 5.13 9.13
N SER A 180 3.89 4.37 8.06
CA SER A 180 2.59 3.71 7.89
C SER A 180 2.61 2.44 7.03
N PHE A 181 1.88 1.42 7.49
CA PHE A 181 1.51 0.26 6.70
C PHE A 181 0.03 0.32 6.31
N LEU A 182 -0.24 0.39 5.01
CA LEU A 182 -1.59 0.53 4.44
C LEU A 182 -1.92 -0.66 3.55
N PHE A 183 -3.12 -1.21 3.69
CA PHE A 183 -3.64 -2.29 2.85
C PHE A 183 -4.90 -1.84 2.12
N THR A 184 -4.92 -1.99 0.79
CA THR A 184 -6.10 -1.69 -0.01
C THR A 184 -7.01 -2.92 -0.08
N SER A 185 -8.11 -2.86 0.64
CA SER A 185 -9.19 -3.84 0.60
C SER A 185 -10.29 -3.39 -0.38
N SER A 186 -11.46 -4.02 -0.29
CA SER A 186 -12.66 -3.71 -1.06
C SER A 186 -13.80 -3.36 -0.11
N SER A 187 -14.88 -2.75 -0.60
CA SER A 187 -16.16 -2.64 0.11
C SER A 187 -16.92 -3.97 0.22
N ALA A 188 -16.49 -5.03 -0.48
CA ALA A 188 -17.11 -6.36 -0.44
C ALA A 188 -17.32 -6.99 0.95
N PRO A 189 -16.50 -6.70 1.99
CA PRO A 189 -16.74 -7.19 3.34
C PRO A 189 -17.94 -6.58 4.07
N TYR A 190 -18.48 -5.45 3.63
CA TYR A 190 -19.67 -4.86 4.26
C TYR A 190 -20.91 -5.71 3.98
N ASP A 191 -21.68 -6.02 5.03
CA ASP A 191 -22.96 -6.74 4.95
C ASP A 191 -24.13 -5.76 4.87
N CYS A 192 -24.05 -4.85 3.90
CA CYS A 192 -25.06 -3.81 3.67
C CYS A 192 -25.67 -4.05 2.28
N ASN A 193 -26.84 -4.68 2.24
CA ASN A 193 -27.55 -5.02 1.00
C ASN A 193 -28.91 -4.31 0.87
N ASP A 194 -29.25 -3.43 1.81
CA ASP A 194 -30.51 -2.71 1.90
C ASP A 194 -30.47 -1.33 1.22
N ASN A 195 -29.34 -0.97 0.58
CA ASN A 195 -29.04 0.37 0.04
C ASN A 195 -29.12 1.48 1.11
N GLY A 196 -28.98 1.12 2.39
CA GLY A 196 -28.81 2.07 3.47
C GLY A 196 -27.44 2.73 3.44
N PRO A 197 -27.22 3.76 4.28
CA PRO A 197 -25.90 4.31 4.50
C PRO A 197 -24.96 3.20 5.02
N CYS A 198 -23.75 3.15 4.47
CA CYS A 198 -22.69 2.23 4.88
C CYS A 198 -21.45 3.05 5.23
N ASP A 199 -20.92 2.82 6.42
CA ASP A 199 -19.73 3.47 6.99
C ASP A 199 -18.77 2.41 7.56
N GLU A 200 -17.67 2.84 8.18
CA GLU A 200 -16.65 1.95 8.74
C GLU A 200 -17.13 1.12 9.93
N ASP A 201 -18.18 1.58 10.63
CA ASP A 201 -18.80 0.89 11.76
C ASP A 201 -19.90 -0.09 11.32
N SER A 202 -20.21 -0.12 10.02
CA SER A 202 -21.23 -0.97 9.46
C SER A 202 -20.88 -2.46 9.55
N PRO A 203 -21.88 -3.34 9.72
CA PRO A 203 -21.66 -4.77 9.88
C PRO A 203 -20.82 -5.38 8.75
N VAL A 204 -19.96 -6.33 9.11
CA VAL A 204 -19.17 -7.11 8.15
C VAL A 204 -19.75 -8.51 7.95
N VAL A 205 -19.60 -9.03 6.74
CA VAL A 205 -19.99 -10.40 6.39
C VAL A 205 -19.26 -11.39 7.31
N PRO A 206 -19.98 -12.33 7.96
CA PRO A 206 -19.33 -13.31 8.82
C PRO A 206 -18.44 -14.25 8.02
N ILE A 207 -17.29 -14.61 8.60
CA ILE A 207 -16.36 -15.60 8.02
C ILE A 207 -17.11 -16.89 7.71
N GLY A 208 -16.91 -17.42 6.51
CA GLY A 208 -17.53 -18.65 6.01
C GLY A 208 -18.74 -18.41 5.11
N ARG A 209 -19.28 -17.18 5.04
CA ARG A 209 -20.41 -16.87 4.15
C ARG A 209 -20.00 -16.71 2.68
N SER A 210 -18.79 -16.20 2.42
CA SER A 210 -18.28 -16.01 1.06
C SER A 210 -16.77 -16.27 1.00
N PRO A 211 -16.30 -17.28 0.26
CA PRO A 211 -14.87 -17.61 0.18
C PRO A 211 -14.00 -16.44 -0.27
N GLY A 212 -14.50 -15.60 -1.20
CA GLY A 212 -13.76 -14.43 -1.69
C GLY A 212 -13.64 -13.33 -0.64
N VAL A 213 -14.71 -13.10 0.14
CA VAL A 213 -14.71 -12.12 1.23
C VAL A 213 -13.86 -12.60 2.40
N ASP A 214 -13.90 -13.90 2.71
CA ASP A 214 -13.07 -14.50 3.77
C ASP A 214 -11.58 -14.29 3.51
N VAL A 215 -11.15 -14.34 2.25
CA VAL A 215 -9.75 -14.05 1.87
C VAL A 215 -9.37 -12.61 2.23
N LEU A 216 -10.26 -11.65 1.97
CA LEU A 216 -10.04 -10.24 2.31
C LEU A 216 -10.06 -10.04 3.83
N LEU A 217 -11.06 -10.55 4.54
CA LEU A 217 -11.18 -10.40 5.99
C LEU A 217 -9.97 -11.00 6.73
N LYS A 218 -9.46 -12.15 6.28
CA LYS A 218 -8.22 -12.73 6.83
C LYS A 218 -7.01 -11.83 6.59
N ALA A 219 -6.89 -11.23 5.41
CA ALA A 219 -5.83 -10.27 5.10
C ALA A 219 -5.96 -8.97 5.92
N GLU A 220 -7.17 -8.42 6.06
CA GLU A 220 -7.44 -7.25 6.89
C GLU A 220 -7.03 -7.50 8.35
N ASN A 221 -7.38 -8.66 8.90
CA ASN A 221 -7.00 -9.03 10.27
C ASN A 221 -5.48 -9.07 10.44
N VAL A 222 -4.72 -9.60 9.47
CA VAL A 222 -3.25 -9.54 9.51
C VAL A 222 -2.76 -8.09 9.58
N VAL A 223 -3.34 -7.18 8.82
CA VAL A 223 -2.90 -5.77 8.82
C VAL A 223 -3.16 -5.13 10.18
N LEU A 224 -4.34 -5.37 10.75
CA LEU A 224 -4.73 -4.86 12.07
C LEU A 224 -3.85 -5.43 13.19
N GLU A 225 -3.48 -6.72 13.13
CA GLU A 225 -2.55 -7.36 14.07
C GLU A 225 -1.18 -6.66 14.12
N PHE A 226 -0.71 -6.13 12.98
CA PHE A 226 0.54 -5.38 12.91
C PHE A 226 0.37 -3.90 13.26
N GLY A 227 -0.85 -3.40 13.48
CA GLY A 227 -1.12 -1.98 13.71
C GLY A 227 -1.16 -1.13 12.43
N GLY A 228 -1.34 -1.76 11.27
CA GLY A 228 -1.52 -1.07 10.00
C GLY A 228 -2.95 -0.54 9.81
N CYS A 229 -3.18 0.12 8.68
CA CYS A 229 -4.46 0.68 8.27
C CYS A 229 -5.07 -0.11 7.11
N VAL A 230 -6.37 -0.36 7.18
CA VAL A 230 -7.16 -1.00 6.11
C VAL A 230 -7.98 0.06 5.41
N LEU A 231 -7.83 0.17 4.10
CA LEU A 231 -8.62 1.05 3.24
C LEU A 231 -9.55 0.23 2.37
N ARG A 232 -10.84 0.17 2.73
CA ARG A 232 -11.87 -0.52 1.95
C ARG A 232 -12.31 0.35 0.78
N LEU A 233 -11.82 0.02 -0.41
CA LEU A 233 -12.10 0.80 -1.61
C LEU A 233 -13.41 0.34 -2.28
N ALA A 234 -14.21 1.30 -2.72
CA ALA A 234 -15.26 1.06 -3.69
C ALA A 234 -14.67 0.70 -5.07
N GLY A 235 -15.52 0.41 -6.05
CA GLY A 235 -15.10 0.10 -7.42
C GLY A 235 -14.15 1.17 -7.97
N LEU A 236 -12.95 0.75 -8.36
CA LEU A 236 -11.94 1.65 -8.90
C LEU A 236 -12.18 1.86 -10.40
N TYR A 237 -12.40 3.12 -10.80
CA TYR A 237 -12.56 3.50 -12.19
C TYR A 237 -11.47 4.48 -12.60
N ILE A 238 -10.84 4.19 -13.74
CA ILE A 238 -9.97 5.17 -14.41
C ILE A 238 -10.85 6.03 -15.32
N SER A 239 -10.89 7.33 -15.08
CA SER A 239 -11.47 8.24 -16.06
C SER A 239 -10.46 8.43 -17.18
N LEU A 240 -10.64 7.75 -18.32
CA LEU A 240 -9.92 8.03 -19.56
C LEU A 240 -10.41 9.31 -20.25
N VAL A 241 -10.83 10.32 -19.47
CA VAL A 241 -11.29 11.61 -20.00
C VAL A 241 -10.05 12.46 -20.30
N GLY A 242 -9.46 12.24 -21.48
CA GLY A 242 -8.29 12.98 -21.92
C GLY A 242 -7.42 12.20 -22.89
N CYS A 243 -8.00 11.62 -23.93
CA CYS A 243 -7.21 11.09 -25.04
C CYS A 243 -6.39 12.25 -25.63
N LYS A 244 -5.08 12.22 -25.36
CA LYS A 244 -3.96 12.81 -26.12
C LYS A 244 -3.44 14.24 -25.91
N LEU A 245 -3.86 15.04 -24.92
CA LEU A 245 -3.24 16.39 -24.78
C LEU A 245 -2.59 16.78 -23.44
N LEU A 246 -2.89 16.17 -22.28
CA LEU A 246 -2.14 16.45 -21.05
C LEU A 246 -2.09 15.19 -20.17
N GLY A 247 -0.88 14.68 -19.92
CA GLY A 247 -0.61 13.36 -19.32
C GLY A 247 -0.92 13.22 -17.83
N SER A 248 -2.17 13.42 -17.41
CA SER A 248 -2.62 13.14 -16.04
C SER A 248 -3.71 12.09 -16.03
N GLN A 249 -3.39 10.88 -15.55
CA GLN A 249 -4.40 9.88 -15.20
C GLN A 249 -4.83 10.12 -13.76
N ASN A 250 -6.13 10.29 -13.51
CA ASN A 250 -6.71 10.35 -12.17
C ASN A 250 -7.63 9.13 -11.97
N ILE A 251 -7.52 8.48 -10.81
CA ILE A 251 -8.56 7.55 -10.34
C ILE A 251 -9.64 8.40 -9.67
N VAL A 252 -10.89 8.16 -10.05
CA VAL A 252 -12.05 8.71 -9.36
C VAL A 252 -12.54 7.65 -8.38
N PHE A 253 -12.51 7.99 -7.09
CA PHE A 253 -13.18 7.20 -6.06
C PHE A 253 -14.62 7.69 -5.97
N TYR A 254 -15.60 6.79 -6.16
CA TYR A 254 -16.97 7.04 -5.76
C TYR A 254 -17.10 6.49 -4.34
N LEU A 255 -17.31 7.39 -3.37
CA LEU A 255 -17.75 7.04 -2.01
C LEU A 255 -19.28 6.96 -2.02
#